data_AF-A0A820M4Y6-F1
#
_entry.id   AF-A0A820M4Y6-F1
#
_cell.length_a   1.000
_cell.length_b   1.000
_cell.length_c   1.000
_cell.angle_alpha   90.00
_cell.angle_beta   90.00
_cell.angle_gamma   90.00
#
_symmetry.space_group_name_H-M   'P 1'
#
loop_
_entity.id
_entity.type
_entity.pdbx_description
1 polymer ?
#
loop_
_entity_poly.entity_id
_entity_poly.type
_entity_poly.pdbx_seq_one_letter_code
_entity_poly.pdbx_strand_id
1 'polypeptide(L)'
;KPKMTFKKLVKEMVAADIELMRKEILIDGGGEVNEKHFRPTEVDLLINNPKKVEENLKWKPKMTFKKLVKEMVAADIELMRK
;
A
#
# COMPACT_ATOMS: atom_id res chain seq x y z
N LYS A 1 28.90 14.54 4.65
CA LYS A 1 28.40 13.78 3.47
C LYS A 1 27.57 12.61 4.00
N PRO A 2 26.32 12.42 3.56
CA PRO A 2 25.47 11.35 4.09
C PRO A 2 26.13 10.01 3.79
N LYS A 3 26.26 9.14 4.80
CA LYS A 3 27.04 7.89 4.77
C LYS A 3 26.39 6.76 3.96
N MET A 4 25.34 7.04 3.17
CA MET A 4 24.54 5.99 2.55
C MET A 4 24.04 6.37 1.16
N THR A 5 24.16 5.43 0.23
CA THR A 5 23.65 5.55 -1.14
C THR A 5 22.15 5.22 -1.16
N PHE A 6 21.42 5.85 -2.08
CA PHE A 6 19.97 5.66 -2.24
C PHE A 6 19.58 4.18 -2.38
N LYS A 7 20.39 3.39 -3.08
CA LYS A 7 20.19 1.94 -3.23
C LYS A 7 20.27 1.18 -1.91
N LYS A 8 21.12 1.62 -0.98
CA LYS A 8 21.28 1.02 0.34
C LYS A 8 20.14 1.44 1.29
N LEU A 9 19.70 2.70 1.20
CA LEU A 9 18.51 3.18 1.90
C LEU A 9 17.26 2.41 1.47
N VAL A 10 17.00 2.28 0.17
CA VAL A 10 15.85 1.51 -0.36
C VAL A 10 15.91 0.05 0.12
N LYS A 11 17.10 -0.55 0.18
CA LYS A 11 17.27 -1.93 0.67
C LYS A 11 16.98 -2.06 2.16
N GLU A 12 17.42 -1.10 2.98
CA GLU A 12 17.16 -1.09 4.42
C GLU A 12 15.69 -0.80 4.73
N MET A 13 15.03 0.07 3.95
CA MET A 13 13.59 0.34 4.08
C MET A 13 12.75 -0.87 3.68
N VAL A 14 13.07 -1.52 2.56
CA VAL A 14 12.41 -2.78 2.18
C VAL A 14 12.69 -3.88 3.21
N ALA A 15 13.88 -3.93 3.82
CA ALA A 15 14.19 -4.90 4.87
C ALA A 15 13.45 -4.61 6.18
N ALA A 16 13.32 -3.34 6.56
CA ALA A 16 12.55 -2.90 7.72
C ALA A 16 11.05 -3.11 7.50
N ASP A 17 10.54 -2.84 6.30
CA ASP A 17 9.15 -3.13 5.92
C ASP A 17 8.88 -4.63 5.87
N ILE A 18 9.84 -5.46 5.41
CA ILE A 18 9.75 -6.93 5.51
C ILE A 18 9.81 -7.38 6.98
N GLU A 19 10.58 -6.73 7.84
CA GLU A 19 10.62 -7.03 9.27
C GLU A 19 9.34 -6.58 10.00
N LEU A 20 8.76 -5.46 9.58
CA LEU A 20 7.47 -4.94 10.07
C LEU A 20 6.32 -5.82 9.59
N MET A 21 6.33 -6.25 8.32
CA MET A 21 5.40 -7.26 7.77
C MET A 21 5.60 -8.66 8.39
N ARG A 22 6.82 -9.01 8.84
CA ARG A 22 7.06 -10.23 9.65
C ARG A 22 6.51 -10.10 11.08
N LYS A 23 6.37 -8.88 11.61
CA LYS A 23 5.78 -8.62 12.93
C LYS A 23 4.26 -8.39 12.86
N GLU A 24 3.75 -7.93 11.73
CA GLU A 24 2.34 -7.70 11.47
C GLU A 24 1.94 -8.33 10.13
N ILE A 25 1.53 -9.61 10.22
CA ILE A 25 0.60 -10.30 9.33
C ILE A 25 1.16 -10.77 7.96
N LEU A 26 1.13 -12.11 7.80
CA LEU A 26 0.88 -12.92 6.59
C LEU A 26 0.61 -12.15 5.29
N ILE A 27 1.13 -12.53 4.11
CA ILE A 27 1.09 -13.83 3.43
C ILE A 27 2.26 -13.77 2.43
N ASP A 28 3.34 -14.54 2.60
CA ASP A 28 3.59 -15.80 1.87
C ASP A 28 4.63 -16.60 2.69
N GLY A 29 4.18 -17.57 3.50
CA GLY A 29 5.08 -18.47 4.25
C GLY A 29 4.79 -18.70 5.74
N GLY A 30 3.61 -18.33 6.25
CA GLY A 30 3.14 -18.73 7.60
C GLY A 30 3.37 -17.72 8.72
N GLY A 31 2.81 -16.51 8.61
CA GLY A 31 2.46 -15.72 9.80
C GLY A 31 1.07 -16.09 10.31
N GLU A 32 0.50 -15.36 11.25
CA GLU A 32 -0.91 -15.47 11.64
C GLU A 32 -1.55 -14.06 11.54
N VAL A 33 -2.81 -13.96 11.10
CA VAL A 33 -3.53 -12.68 11.02
C VAL A 33 -4.12 -12.46 12.41
N ASN A 34 -3.86 -11.31 13.03
CA ASN A 34 -4.43 -11.02 14.35
C ASN A 34 -5.97 -10.95 14.26
N GLU A 35 -6.65 -11.85 14.97
CA GLU A 35 -8.10 -12.05 14.96
C GLU A 35 -8.91 -10.75 15.16
N LYS A 36 -8.33 -9.78 15.89
CA LYS A 36 -8.95 -8.47 16.15
C LYS A 36 -9.25 -7.66 14.88
N HIS A 37 -8.60 -7.95 13.76
CA HIS A 37 -8.77 -7.22 12.50
C HIS A 37 -9.80 -7.84 11.56
N PHE A 38 -10.27 -9.05 11.84
CA PHE A 38 -11.37 -9.65 11.07
C PHE A 38 -12.68 -8.99 11.43
N ARG A 39 -13.49 -8.70 10.41
CA ARG A 39 -14.85 -8.24 10.62
C ARG A 39 -15.79 -9.44 10.51
N PRO A 40 -16.83 -9.56 11.37
CA PRO A 40 -17.80 -10.65 11.29
C PRO A 40 -18.52 -10.78 9.95
N THR A 41 -18.51 -9.71 9.15
CA THR A 41 -19.05 -9.66 7.80
C THR A 41 -18.01 -9.08 6.86
N GLU A 42 -17.27 -9.95 6.19
CA GLU A 42 -16.35 -9.57 5.12
C GLU A 42 -17.08 -9.38 3.80
N VAL A 43 -16.45 -8.65 2.87
CA VAL A 43 -16.94 -8.49 1.51
C VAL A 43 -15.95 -9.16 0.56
N ASP A 44 -16.40 -10.24 -0.10
CA ASP A 44 -15.53 -11.06 -0.96
C ASP A 44 -15.01 -10.31 -2.18
N LEU A 45 -15.86 -9.50 -2.81
CA LEU A 45 -15.53 -8.81 -4.05
C LEU A 45 -16.27 -7.48 -4.20
N LEU A 46 -15.52 -6.41 -4.41
CA LEU A 46 -16.03 -5.08 -4.70
C LEU A 46 -15.53 -4.61 -6.07
N ILE A 47 -16.39 -4.76 -7.09
CA ILE A 47 -16.15 -4.25 -8.44
C ILE A 47 -17.26 -3.27 -8.80
N ASN A 48 -16.87 -2.06 -9.19
CA ASN A 48 -17.80 -1.02 -9.67
C ASN A 48 -17.70 -0.84 -11.18
N ASN A 49 -18.82 -0.50 -11.84
CA ASN A 49 -18.89 -0.09 -13.24
C ASN A 49 -19.17 1.42 -13.35
N PRO A 50 -18.19 2.26 -13.73
CA PRO A 50 -18.35 3.72 -13.76
C PRO A 50 -19.07 4.27 -15.00
N LYS A 51 -19.56 3.42 -15.92
CA LYS A 51 -20.10 3.85 -17.24
C LYS A 51 -21.12 4.99 -17.16
N LYS A 52 -22.07 4.94 -16.21
CA LYS A 52 -23.10 5.98 -16.03
C LYS A 52 -22.51 7.37 -15.73
N VAL A 53 -21.42 7.41 -14.98
CA VAL A 53 -20.73 8.65 -14.61
C VAL A 53 -19.88 9.17 -15.77
N GLU A 54 -19.23 8.27 -16.51
CA GLU A 54 -18.49 8.64 -17.72
C GLU A 54 -19.40 9.27 -18.77
N GLU A 55 -20.60 8.72 -18.99
CA GLU A 55 -21.55 9.23 -20.00
C GLU A 55 -22.15 10.57 -19.60
N ASN A 56 -22.67 10.68 -18.38
CA ASN A 56 -23.43 11.86 -17.97
C ASN A 56 -22.54 13.03 -17.51
N LEU A 57 -21.41 12.72 -16.88
CA LEU A 57 -20.55 13.72 -16.23
C LEU A 57 -19.19 13.86 -16.94
N LYS A 58 -18.91 13.05 -17.97
CA LYS A 58 -17.61 13.01 -18.67
C LYS A 58 -16.42 12.85 -17.72
N TRP A 59 -16.67 12.27 -16.54
CA TRP A 59 -15.67 12.10 -15.51
C TRP A 59 -14.94 10.78 -15.71
N LYS A 60 -13.62 10.79 -15.58
CA LYS A 60 -12.77 9.59 -15.61
C LYS A 60 -11.71 9.67 -14.50
N PRO A 61 -11.33 8.53 -13.89
CA PRO A 61 -10.28 8.52 -12.88
C PRO A 61 -8.95 8.97 -13.50
N LYS A 62 -8.30 9.94 -12.87
CA LYS A 62 -6.98 10.46 -13.31
C LYS A 62 -5.80 9.65 -12.74
N MET A 63 -6.07 8.81 -11.75
CA MET A 63 -5.07 8.08 -10.98
C MET A 63 -5.22 6.59 -11.23
N THR A 64 -4.11 5.90 -11.50
CA THR A 64 -4.06 4.43 -11.54
C THR A 64 -3.69 3.89 -10.18
N PHE A 65 -4.10 2.66 -9.87
CA PHE A 65 -3.75 2.00 -8.60
C PHE A 65 -2.23 1.99 -8.35
N LYS A 66 -1.43 1.62 -9.35
CA LYS A 66 0.05 1.60 -9.23
C LYS A 66 0.63 2.97 -8.91
N LYS A 67 0.09 4.03 -9.51
CA LYS A 67 0.57 5.39 -9.26
C LYS A 67 0.18 5.87 -7.87
N LEU A 68 -1.05 5.56 -7.42
CA LEU A 68 -1.51 5.85 -6.06
C LEU A 68 -0.59 5.22 -5.02
N VAL A 69 -0.31 3.91 -5.12
CA VAL A 69 0.59 3.20 -4.19
C VAL A 69 1.96 3.87 -4.14
N LYS A 70 2.53 4.20 -5.31
CA LYS A 70 3.84 4.85 -5.38
C LYS A 70 3.86 6.22 -4.69
N GLU A 71 2.81 7.03 -4.88
CA GLU A 71 2.70 8.35 -4.27
C GLU A 71 2.51 8.27 -2.75
N MET A 72 1.67 7.34 -2.27
CA MET A 72 1.45 7.12 -0.84
C MET A 72 2.74 6.71 -0.12
N VAL A 73 3.43 5.67 -0.63
CA VAL A 73 4.69 5.22 -0.03
C VAL A 73 5.73 6.34 -0.04
N ALA A 74 5.88 7.06 -1.15
CA ALA A 74 6.82 8.18 -1.21
C ALA A 74 6.51 9.27 -0.17
N ALA A 75 5.23 9.57 0.07
CA ALA A 75 4.80 10.53 1.08
C ALA A 75 5.10 10.05 2.50
N ASP A 76 4.85 8.78 2.82
CA ASP A 76 5.17 8.22 4.15
C ASP A 76 6.67 8.24 4.43
N ILE A 77 7.50 7.93 3.43
CA ILE A 77 8.96 8.02 3.54
C ILE A 77 9.41 9.45 3.87
N GLU A 78 8.81 10.44 3.22
CA GLU A 78 9.13 11.85 3.47
C GLU A 78 8.64 12.32 4.83
N LEU A 79 7.46 11.84 5.27
CA LEU A 79 6.91 12.12 6.59
C LEU A 79 7.84 11.60 7.70
N MET A 80 8.34 10.37 7.57
CA MET A 80 9.18 9.71 8.57
C MET A 80 10.63 10.22 8.61
N ARG A 81 11.05 11.03 7.63
CA ARG A 81 12.38 11.66 7.61
C ARG A 81 12.46 12.95 8.43
N LYS A 82 11.32 13.54 8.77
CA LYS A 82 11.22 14.77 9.57
C LYS A 82 11.18 14.44 11.06
#